data_AF-A0A4Q3RJV9-F1
#
_entry.id   AF-A0A4Q3RJV9-F1
#
_cell.length_a   1.000
_cell.length_b   1.000
_cell.length_c   1.000
_cell.angle_alpha   90.00
_cell.angle_beta   90.00
_cell.angle_gamma   90.00
#
_symmetry.space_group_name_H-M   'P 1'
#
loop_
_entity.id
_entity.type
_entity.pdbx_description
1 polymer ?
#
loop_
_entity_poly.entity_id
_entity_poly.type
_entity_poly.pdbx_seq_one_letter_code
_entity_poly.pdbx_strand_id
1 'polypeptide(L)'
;MIIIDKALARRQADGNPVRVALVGAGFMGKGIALQICKFVPGMELVAIANRDIEKARKAYYQADVLDPKKVSTLDELEYNIRNDIYS
;
A
#
# COMPACT_ATOMS: atom_id res chain seq x y z
N MET A 1 -4.18 -12.72 -16.32
CA MET A 1 -5.34 -13.52 -15.90
C MET A 1 -6.63 -12.76 -16.23
N ILE A 2 -7.42 -13.16 -17.24
CA ILE A 2 -8.45 -12.30 -17.85
C ILE A 2 -9.58 -11.85 -16.89
N ILE A 3 -9.90 -12.61 -15.83
CA ILE A 3 -11.04 -12.30 -14.96
C ILE A 3 -10.66 -11.28 -13.89
N ILE A 4 -9.67 -11.59 -13.06
CA ILE A 4 -9.27 -10.74 -11.93
C ILE A 4 -8.63 -9.45 -12.43
N ASP A 5 -7.79 -9.50 -13.47
CA ASP A 5 -7.15 -8.30 -14.01
C ASP A 5 -8.19 -7.31 -14.55
N LYS A 6 -9.28 -7.79 -15.17
CA LYS A 6 -10.40 -6.93 -15.62
C LYS A 6 -11.18 -6.35 -14.44
N ALA A 7 -11.43 -7.14 -13.40
CA ALA A 7 -12.11 -6.66 -12.20
C ALA A 7 -11.29 -5.57 -11.49
N LEU A 8 -9.98 -5.77 -11.37
CA LEU A 8 -9.03 -4.82 -10.80
C LEU A 8 -8.90 -3.55 -11.66
N ALA A 9 -8.81 -3.68 -12.98
CA ALA A 9 -8.82 -2.53 -13.90
C ALA A 9 -10.11 -1.71 -13.77
N ARG A 10 -11.27 -2.36 -13.59
CA ARG A 10 -12.54 -1.67 -13.34
C ARG A 10 -12.52 -0.93 -12.00
N ARG A 11 -12.00 -1.53 -10.92
CA ARG A 11 -11.85 -0.84 -9.63
C ARG A 11 -10.97 0.41 -9.72
N GLN A 12 -9.89 0.35 -10.50
CA GLN A 12 -9.05 1.52 -10.79
C GLN A 12 -9.84 2.62 -11.51
N ALA A 13 -10.59 2.26 -12.57
CA ALA A 13 -11.37 3.21 -13.36
C ALA A 13 -12.50 3.85 -12.56
N ASP A 14 -13.13 3.08 -11.65
CA ASP A 14 -14.22 3.54 -10.80
C ASP A 14 -13.72 4.31 -9.55
N GLY A 15 -12.40 4.46 -9.37
CA GLY A 15 -11.82 5.12 -8.18
C GLY A 15 -12.12 4.38 -6.87
N ASN A 16 -12.34 3.05 -6.93
CA ASN A 16 -12.68 2.21 -5.78
C ASN A 16 -11.70 1.03 -5.63
N PRO A 17 -10.41 1.31 -5.38
CA PRO A 17 -9.38 0.29 -5.28
C PRO A 17 -9.58 -0.62 -4.06
N VAL A 18 -9.01 -1.82 -4.11
CA VAL A 18 -8.85 -2.65 -2.91
C VAL A 18 -7.73 -2.07 -2.07
N ARG A 19 -8.08 -1.56 -0.88
CA ARG A 19 -7.12 -1.05 0.09
C ARG A 19 -6.54 -2.21 0.89
N VAL A 20 -5.21 -2.33 0.88
CA VAL A 20 -4.48 -3.44 1.50
C VAL A 20 -3.44 -2.89 2.46
N ALA A 21 -3.25 -3.58 3.58
CA ALA A 21 -2.14 -3.35 4.49
C ALA A 21 -1.18 -4.53 4.46
N LEU A 22 0.11 -4.25 4.67
CA LEU A 22 1.15 -5.25 4.81
C LEU A 22 1.65 -5.29 6.26
N VAL A 23 1.71 -6.48 6.85
CA VAL A 23 2.38 -6.69 8.15
C VAL A 23 3.71 -7.37 7.89
N GLY A 24 4.80 -6.63 8.05
CA GLY A 24 6.15 -7.11 7.82
C GLY A 24 6.76 -6.71 6.47
N ALA A 25 7.68 -5.75 6.49
CA ALA A 25 8.46 -5.31 5.31
C ALA A 25 9.85 -5.97 5.24
N GLY A 26 9.86 -7.30 5.39
CA GLY A 26 11.07 -8.14 5.29
C GLY A 26 11.56 -8.33 3.86
N PHE A 27 12.22 -9.45 3.58
CA PHE A 27 12.69 -9.78 2.23
C PHE A 27 11.52 -9.87 1.22
N MET A 28 10.51 -10.69 1.52
CA MET A 28 9.33 -10.83 0.65
C MET A 28 8.43 -9.59 0.66
N GLY A 29 8.24 -8.98 1.82
CA GLY A 29 7.32 -7.83 1.98
C GLY A 29 7.67 -6.66 1.06
N LYS A 30 8.96 -6.40 0.82
CA LYS A 30 9.40 -5.35 -0.12
C LYS A 30 8.99 -5.64 -1.56
N GLY A 31 9.11 -6.90 -1.99
CA GLY A 31 8.68 -7.32 -3.32
C GLY A 31 7.17 -7.22 -3.49
N ILE A 32 6.40 -7.58 -2.45
CA ILE A 32 4.95 -7.41 -2.43
C ILE A 32 4.56 -5.93 -2.50
N ALA A 33 5.22 -5.08 -1.71
CA ALA A 33 4.98 -3.64 -1.73
C ALA A 33 5.24 -3.05 -3.12
N LEU A 34 6.39 -3.37 -3.72
CA LEU A 34 6.72 -2.97 -5.09
C LEU A 34 5.67 -3.46 -6.09
N GLN A 35 5.26 -4.72 -6.00
CA GLN A 35 4.27 -5.31 -6.90
C GLN A 35 2.94 -4.56 -6.83
N ILE A 36 2.40 -4.35 -5.63
CA ILE A 36 1.11 -3.65 -5.45
C ILE A 36 1.23 -2.21 -5.96
N CYS A 37 2.22 -1.46 -5.50
CA CYS A 37 2.35 -0.04 -5.82
C CYS A 37 2.63 0.25 -7.29
N LYS A 38 3.27 -0.67 -8.03
CA LYS A 38 3.70 -0.42 -9.42
C LYS A 38 2.94 -1.19 -10.49
N PHE A 39 2.45 -2.38 -10.16
CA PHE A 39 2.07 -3.36 -11.19
C PHE A 39 0.68 -3.97 -11.00
N VAL A 40 -0.06 -3.57 -9.96
CA VAL A 40 -1.41 -4.09 -9.72
C VAL A 40 -2.43 -2.95 -9.69
N PRO A 41 -2.97 -2.54 -10.86
CA PRO A 41 -3.99 -1.48 -10.91
C PRO A 41 -5.21 -1.88 -10.08
N GLY A 42 -5.86 -0.91 -9.42
CA GLY A 42 -7.05 -1.17 -8.61
C GLY A 42 -6.75 -1.80 -7.25
N MET A 43 -5.49 -1.83 -6.83
CA MET A 43 -5.06 -2.13 -5.47
C MET A 43 -4.19 -0.99 -4.93
N GLU A 44 -4.32 -0.69 -3.65
CA GLU A 44 -3.54 0.35 -2.97
C GLU A 44 -2.95 -0.18 -1.67
N LEU A 45 -1.64 -0.02 -1.50
CA LEU A 45 -0.94 -0.33 -0.26
C LEU A 45 -1.04 0.85 0.70
N VAL A 46 -2.11 0.88 1.49
CA VAL A 46 -2.44 2.04 2.34
C VAL A 46 -1.60 2.11 3.61
N ALA A 47 -1.11 0.96 4.10
CA ALA A 47 -0.25 0.94 5.28
C ALA A 47 0.73 -0.25 5.33
N ILE A 48 1.87 -0.04 5.99
CA ILE A 48 2.82 -1.10 6.36
C ILE A 48 3.08 -1.07 7.87
N ALA A 49 2.66 -2.12 8.57
CA ALA A 49 3.04 -2.33 9.96
C ALA A 49 4.35 -3.12 10.04
N ASN A 50 5.35 -2.59 10.76
CA ASN A 50 6.61 -3.29 10.96
C ASN A 50 7.24 -2.94 12.31
N ARG A 51 7.93 -3.92 12.93
CA ARG A 51 8.66 -3.69 14.20
C ARG A 51 9.73 -2.61 14.05
N ASP A 52 10.37 -2.57 12.89
CA ASP A 52 11.37 -1.58 12.52
C ASP A 52 10.80 -0.70 11.40
N ILE A 53 10.38 0.53 11.74
CA ILE A 53 9.69 1.44 10.82
C ILE A 53 10.56 1.77 9.60
N GLU A 54 11.89 1.78 9.72
CA GLU A 54 12.78 2.08 8.60
C GLU A 54 12.67 1.04 7.48
N LYS A 55 12.36 -0.22 7.81
CA LYS A 55 12.12 -1.25 6.78
C LYS A 55 10.83 -1.00 6.01
N ALA A 56 9.78 -0.53 6.68
CA ALA A 56 8.52 -0.14 6.03
C ALA A 56 8.74 1.07 5.12
N ARG A 57 9.40 2.11 5.63
CA ARG A 57 9.80 3.30 4.87
C ARG A 57 10.61 2.94 3.63
N LYS A 58 11.61 2.06 3.78
CA LYS A 58 12.43 1.56 2.66
C LYS A 58 11.61 0.79 1.62
N ALA A 59 10.63 -0.02 2.03
CA ALA A 59 9.77 -0.73 1.09
C ALA A 59 8.94 0.24 0.23
N TYR A 60 8.39 1.30 0.85
CA TYR A 60 7.70 2.37 0.13
C TYR A 60 8.62 3.13 -0.83
N TYR A 61 9.82 3.53 -0.40
CA TYR A 61 10.76 4.20 -1.30
C TYR A 61 11.16 3.37 -2.50
N GLN A 62 11.38 2.07 -2.30
CA GLN A 62 11.71 1.16 -3.41
C GLN A 62 10.57 1.03 -4.42
N ALA A 63 9.35 1.39 -4.01
CA ALA A 63 8.16 1.45 -4.86
C ALA A 63 7.82 2.88 -5.34
N ASP A 64 8.73 3.86 -5.16
CA ASP A 64 8.56 5.29 -5.45
C ASP A 64 7.46 6.00 -4.66
N VAL A 65 7.11 5.48 -3.48
CA VAL A 65 6.27 6.19 -2.50
C VAL A 65 7.21 6.94 -1.54
N LEU A 66 7.35 8.25 -1.75
CA LEU A 66 8.44 9.04 -1.15
C LEU A 66 8.11 9.68 0.20
N ASP A 67 6.84 9.80 0.57
CA ASP A 67 6.42 10.51 1.78
C ASP A 67 5.37 9.72 2.59
N PRO A 68 5.63 8.45 2.96
CA PRO A 68 4.74 7.73 3.86
C PRO A 68 4.77 8.38 5.26
N LYS A 69 3.60 8.55 5.87
CA LYS A 69 3.43 9.17 7.17
C LYS A 69 3.39 8.12 8.27
N LYS A 70 4.33 8.20 9.20
CA LYS A 70 4.27 7.40 10.41
C LYS A 70 3.00 7.73 11.20
N VAL A 71 2.26 6.68 11.57
CA VAL A 71 1.10 6.74 12.48
C VAL A 71 1.34 5.84 13.68
N SER A 72 0.67 6.15 14.78
CA SER A 72 0.79 5.47 16.07
C SER A 72 -0.55 5.17 16.74
N THR A 73 -1.65 5.74 16.23
CA THR A 73 -3.01 5.51 16.71
C THR A 73 -3.92 5.02 15.60
N LEU A 74 -5.06 4.42 15.98
CA LEU A 74 -6.09 4.02 15.03
C LEU A 74 -6.66 5.24 14.30
N ASP A 75 -6.92 6.33 15.03
CA ASP A 75 -7.50 7.55 14.45
C ASP A 75 -6.60 8.18 13.38
N GLU A 76 -5.28 8.22 13.63
CA GLU A 76 -4.30 8.67 12.64
C GLU A 76 -4.28 7.79 11.39
N LEU A 77 -4.32 6.46 11.58
CA LEU A 77 -4.36 5.51 10.46
C LEU A 77 -5.64 5.67 9.63
N GLU A 78 -6.80 5.73 10.29
CA GLU A 78 -8.08 5.91 9.59
C GLU A 78 -8.16 7.27 8.89
N TYR A 79 -7.64 8.33 9.51
CA TYR A 79 -7.51 9.63 8.87
C TYR A 79 -6.68 9.53 7.59
N ASN A 80 -5.52 8.89 7.65
CA ASN A 80 -4.65 8.73 6.49
C ASN A 80 -5.33 7.92 5.37
N ILE A 81 -6.00 6.82 5.70
CA ILE A 81 -6.76 6.00 4.73
C ILE A 81 -7.91 6.79 4.08
N ARG A 82 -8.58 7.70 4.80
CA ARG A 82 -9.66 8.53 4.25
C ARG A 82 -9.15 9.65 3.34
N ASN A 83 -7.90 10.07 3.50
CA ASN A 83 -7.29 11.19 2.77
C ASN A 83 -6.21 10.75 1.77
N ASP A 84 -6.15 9.44 1.45
CA ASP A 84 -5.19 8.84 0.52
C ASP A 84 -3.72 9.15 0.88
N ILE A 85 -3.42 9.11 2.18
CA ILE A 85 -2.08 9.25 2.75
C ILE A 85 -1.56 7.85 3.12
N TYR A 86 -0.39 7.48 2.61
CA TYR A 86 0.22 6.17 2.91
C TYR A 86 0.94 6.17 4.25
N SER A 87 0.84 5.08 5.01
CA SER A 87 1.33 5.02 6.41
C SER A 87 2.30 3.89 6.74
#